data_AF-A0A7G5Z6U7-F1
#
_entry.id   AF-A0A7G5Z6U7-F1
#
_cell.length_a   1.000
_cell.length_b   1.000
_cell.length_c   1.000
_cell.angle_alpha   90.00
_cell.angle_beta   90.00
_cell.angle_gamma   90.00
#
_symmetry.space_group_name_H-M   'P 1'
#
loop_
_entity.id
_entity.type
_entity.pdbx_description
1 polymer ?
#
loop_
_entity_poly.entity_id
_entity_poly.type
_entity_poly.pdbx_seq_one_letter_code
_entity_poly.pdbx_strand_id
1 'polypeptide(L)'
;MTRVDCVADVRAVLGEGPLWDASRHLIWWVDIKGRALHRHDVISDANAVQPLGFRLTALGLDAQGGLVGCGDPGFVRLAVDEPTLHVSIATVIGRIDEPAGNRFNDGKIDPAGRFWAGTMHDAEESASGVLYRLDPGAAPVAVRNGIMVPNGPAFASPDTMYRTDSAAQRITRVMLDQAGNMVDEQLFAQFTPDQGYPDGMTVDADGHLWIAFWDGWCVRRLSPAGTIVAEIRLPVQRPTCPVFGGPALDRMFVTSATVGLNAAALTAQPMAGGLLSLDPGVRGVAPAIFGGR
;
A
#
# COMPACT_ATOMS: atom_id res chain seq x y z
N MET A 1 9.93 -24.39 0.05
CA MET A 1 9.65 -23.10 0.72
C MET A 1 10.28 -22.02 -0.11
N THR A 2 9.53 -20.96 -0.42
CA THR A 2 10.05 -19.77 -1.11
C THR A 2 11.12 -19.10 -0.25
N ARG A 3 12.27 -18.77 -0.83
CA ARG A 3 13.31 -18.00 -0.14
C ARG A 3 12.84 -16.54 0.02
N VAL A 4 13.03 -15.99 1.21
CA VAL A 4 12.70 -14.59 1.53
C VAL A 4 13.98 -13.89 1.96
N ASP A 5 14.35 -12.82 1.27
CA ASP A 5 15.52 -11.99 1.58
C ASP A 5 15.07 -10.65 2.16
N CYS A 6 15.82 -10.08 3.11
CA CYS A 6 15.62 -8.70 3.57
C CYS A 6 16.54 -7.81 2.73
N VAL A 7 15.97 -7.03 1.82
CA VAL A 7 16.74 -6.15 0.92
C VAL A 7 16.98 -4.77 1.54
N ALA A 8 16.21 -4.41 2.57
CA ALA A 8 16.44 -3.21 3.36
C ALA A 8 16.06 -3.44 4.83
N ASP A 9 17.04 -3.60 5.73
CA ASP A 9 16.83 -3.71 7.19
C ASP A 9 16.72 -2.31 7.83
N VAL A 10 15.66 -1.58 7.46
CA VAL A 10 15.44 -0.21 7.94
C VAL A 10 14.69 -0.14 9.27
N ARG A 11 14.17 -1.27 9.74
CA ARG A 11 13.38 -1.39 10.99
C ARG A 11 12.26 -0.36 11.10
N ALA A 12 11.53 -0.16 10.00
CA ALA A 12 10.42 0.78 9.94
C ALA A 12 9.43 0.55 11.08
N VAL A 13 8.93 1.64 11.65
CA VAL A 13 7.89 1.58 12.68
C VAL A 13 6.61 1.06 12.04
N LEU A 14 6.20 1.64 10.91
CA LEU A 14 5.11 1.19 10.08
C LEU A 14 5.46 1.39 8.60
N GLY A 15 6.23 0.45 8.04
CA GLY A 15 6.56 0.46 6.62
C GLY A 15 5.33 0.16 5.79
N GLU A 16 5.02 0.98 4.78
CA GLU A 16 3.77 0.91 4.02
C GLU A 16 3.89 1.53 2.62
N GLY A 17 2.83 1.39 1.82
CA GLY A 17 2.66 2.05 0.52
C GLY A 17 3.79 1.78 -0.49
N PRO A 18 4.27 0.53 -0.66
CA PRO A 18 5.33 0.25 -1.60
C PRO A 18 4.89 0.46 -3.05
N LEU A 19 5.75 1.07 -3.84
CA LEU A 19 5.51 1.46 -5.23
C LEU A 19 6.72 1.09 -6.10
N TRP A 20 6.46 0.39 -7.20
CA TRP A 20 7.48 0.09 -8.21
C TRP A 20 7.58 1.20 -9.26
N ASP A 21 8.79 1.75 -9.43
CA ASP A 21 9.13 2.68 -10.51
C ASP A 21 10.00 1.97 -11.54
N ALA A 22 9.37 1.50 -12.61
CA ALA A 22 10.03 0.79 -13.69
C ALA A 22 11.04 1.65 -14.48
N SER A 23 10.90 2.98 -14.47
CA SER A 23 11.82 3.86 -15.22
C SER A 23 13.16 4.04 -14.51
N ARG A 24 13.15 3.97 -13.18
CA ARG A 24 14.35 4.13 -12.32
C ARG A 24 14.82 2.82 -11.71
N HIS A 25 14.06 1.75 -11.85
CA HIS A 25 14.26 0.47 -11.17
C HIS A 25 14.27 0.59 -9.63
N LEU A 26 13.35 1.41 -9.11
CA LEU A 26 13.26 1.69 -7.68
C LEU A 26 11.98 1.10 -7.07
N ILE A 27 12.10 0.57 -5.86
CA ILE A 27 10.97 0.41 -4.95
C ILE A 27 10.97 1.60 -4.01
N TRP A 28 9.90 2.40 -4.04
CA TRP A 28 9.61 3.44 -3.05
C TRP A 28 8.71 2.89 -1.96
N TRP A 29 8.84 3.34 -0.72
CA TRP A 29 7.87 3.08 0.34
C TRP A 29 7.99 4.10 1.46
N VAL A 30 6.99 4.18 2.33
CA VAL A 30 6.96 5.13 3.45
C VAL A 30 7.11 4.40 4.78
N ASP A 31 7.66 5.07 5.78
CA ASP A 31 7.42 4.72 7.19
C ASP A 31 6.43 5.73 7.76
N ILE A 32 5.16 5.31 7.91
CA ILE A 32 4.06 6.18 8.32
C ILE A 32 4.33 6.78 9.71
N LYS A 33 4.79 5.94 10.65
CA LYS A 33 4.98 6.35 12.05
C LYS A 33 6.38 6.91 12.28
N GLY A 34 7.38 6.43 11.55
CA GLY A 34 8.74 6.97 11.52
C GLY A 34 8.90 8.26 10.72
N ARG A 35 7.88 8.65 9.92
CA ARG A 35 7.88 9.85 9.06
C ARG A 35 9.08 9.87 8.12
N ALA A 36 9.20 8.85 7.28
CA ALA A 36 10.30 8.77 6.32
C ALA A 36 9.81 8.27 4.96
N LEU A 37 10.49 8.70 3.91
CA LEU A 37 10.40 8.12 2.57
C LEU A 37 11.67 7.32 2.32
N HIS A 38 11.51 6.11 1.82
CA HIS A 38 12.59 5.20 1.50
C HIS A 38 12.58 4.85 0.02
N ARG A 39 13.76 4.49 -0.49
CA ARG A 39 13.92 3.83 -1.77
C ARG A 39 14.93 2.70 -1.72
N HIS A 40 14.72 1.72 -2.59
CA HIS A 40 15.60 0.59 -2.83
C HIS A 40 15.80 0.45 -4.33
N ASP A 41 17.04 0.49 -4.79
CA ASP A 41 17.43 0.25 -6.18
C ASP A 41 17.67 -1.25 -6.41
N VAL A 42 16.82 -1.87 -7.23
CA VAL A 42 16.85 -3.32 -7.44
C VAL A 42 17.99 -3.77 -8.36
N ILE A 43 18.70 -2.85 -9.00
CA ILE A 43 19.88 -3.14 -9.83
C ILE A 43 21.16 -3.03 -9.00
N SER A 44 21.31 -1.95 -8.22
CA SER A 44 22.52 -1.70 -7.43
C SER A 44 22.46 -2.25 -6.01
N ASP A 45 21.29 -2.72 -5.55
CA ASP A 45 21.01 -3.14 -4.17
C ASP A 45 21.18 -1.99 -3.14
N ALA A 46 21.17 -0.74 -3.62
CA ALA A 46 21.38 0.43 -2.79
C ALA A 46 20.07 0.90 -2.15
N ASN A 47 20.14 1.17 -0.84
CA ASN A 47 19.04 1.75 -0.07
C ASN A 47 19.33 3.21 0.26
N ALA A 48 18.29 4.04 0.25
CA ALA A 48 18.37 5.41 0.72
C ALA A 48 17.08 5.81 1.45
N VAL A 49 17.20 6.76 2.38
CA VAL A 49 16.10 7.21 3.22
C VAL A 49 16.17 8.72 3.39
N GLN A 50 15.01 9.35 3.43
CA GLN A 50 14.86 10.72 3.85
C GLN A 50 13.81 10.84 4.96
N PRO A 51 14.20 11.38 6.13
CA PRO A 51 13.25 11.84 7.14
C PRO A 51 12.38 12.99 6.64
N LEU A 52 11.10 12.95 6.98
CA LEU A 52 10.08 13.92 6.60
C LEU A 52 9.52 14.63 7.85
N GLY A 53 9.13 15.89 7.69
CA GLY A 53 8.43 16.65 8.73
C GLY A 53 6.95 16.27 8.90
N PHE A 54 6.44 15.34 8.10
CA PHE A 54 5.03 14.96 8.01
C PHE A 54 4.91 13.47 7.66
N ARG A 55 3.75 12.88 7.91
CA ARG A 55 3.46 11.51 7.47
C ARG A 55 3.05 11.50 6.01
N LEU A 56 3.67 10.62 5.23
CA LEU A 56 3.09 10.06 4.01
C LEU A 56 2.60 8.65 4.32
N THR A 57 1.61 8.20 3.57
CA THR A 57 0.85 6.97 3.86
C THR A 57 0.74 6.07 2.63
N ALA A 58 0.56 6.65 1.46
CA ALA A 58 0.67 5.97 0.17
C ALA A 58 1.33 6.85 -0.89
N LEU A 59 1.84 6.22 -1.94
CA LEU A 59 2.58 6.83 -3.03
C LEU A 59 2.02 6.38 -4.39
N GLY A 60 2.32 7.17 -5.42
CA GLY A 60 2.03 6.83 -6.80
C GLY A 60 2.96 7.56 -7.77
N LEU A 61 3.03 7.08 -9.01
CA LEU A 61 3.74 7.78 -10.09
C LEU A 61 2.83 8.88 -10.67
N ASP A 62 3.40 10.03 -11.01
CA ASP A 62 2.67 11.15 -11.66
C ASP A 62 2.94 11.18 -13.17
N ALA A 63 1.89 11.37 -13.98
CA ALA A 63 2.01 11.59 -15.42
C ALA A 63 2.77 12.89 -15.76
N GLN A 64 2.82 13.84 -14.83
CA GLN A 64 3.66 15.04 -14.94
C GLN A 64 5.13 14.78 -14.57
N GLY A 65 5.47 13.54 -14.21
CA GLY A 65 6.79 13.11 -13.75
C GLY A 65 6.93 13.19 -12.23
N GLY A 66 7.73 12.27 -11.67
CA GLY A 66 7.98 12.19 -10.23
C GLY A 66 6.90 11.41 -9.48
N LEU A 67 6.68 11.78 -8.23
CA LEU A 67 5.80 11.08 -7.30
C LEU A 67 4.60 11.94 -6.88
N VAL A 68 3.46 11.29 -6.68
CA VAL A 68 2.33 11.79 -5.90
C VAL A 68 2.22 10.98 -4.61
N GLY A 69 1.60 11.56 -3.58
CA GLY A 69 1.34 10.85 -2.33
C GLY A 69 0.16 11.44 -1.56
N CYS A 70 -0.22 10.78 -0.47
CA CYS A 70 -1.20 11.28 0.50
C CYS A 70 -0.71 11.12 1.94
N GLY A 71 -1.16 11.98 2.83
CA GLY A 71 -0.78 11.98 4.24
C GLY A 71 -1.26 13.21 5.00
N ASP A 72 -0.52 13.63 6.03
CA ASP A 72 -0.89 14.79 6.86
C ASP A 72 -1.23 16.07 6.06
N PRO A 73 -0.54 16.39 4.94
CA PRO A 73 -0.86 17.60 4.15
C PRO A 73 -2.08 17.47 3.22
N GLY A 74 -2.69 16.28 3.12
CA GLY A 74 -3.62 15.91 2.06
C GLY A 74 -2.92 15.13 0.93
N PHE A 75 -3.49 15.21 -0.27
CA PHE A 75 -2.86 14.74 -1.51
C PHE A 75 -1.83 15.76 -2.00
N VAL A 76 -0.65 15.28 -2.35
CA VAL A 76 0.50 16.10 -2.72
C VAL A 76 1.21 15.57 -3.95
N ARG A 77 1.82 16.49 -4.70
CA ARG A 77 2.93 16.20 -5.62
C ARG A 77 4.24 16.41 -4.89
N LEU A 78 5.17 15.49 -5.10
CA LEU A 78 6.50 15.53 -4.52
C LEU A 78 7.53 15.87 -5.60
N ALA A 79 8.43 16.79 -5.29
CA ALA A 79 9.65 16.98 -6.05
C ALA A 79 10.72 16.05 -5.46
N VAL A 80 11.43 15.32 -6.31
CA VAL A 80 12.50 14.39 -5.90
C VAL A 80 13.78 14.78 -6.64
N ASP A 81 14.81 15.18 -5.89
CA ASP A 81 16.18 15.32 -6.35
C ASP A 81 16.93 14.02 -6.12
N GLU A 82 17.02 13.18 -7.15
CA GLU A 82 17.52 11.80 -7.05
C GLU A 82 18.99 11.66 -6.63
N PRO A 83 19.95 12.47 -7.13
CA PRO A 83 21.36 12.37 -6.75
C PRO A 83 21.59 12.50 -5.23
N THR A 84 20.76 13.27 -4.54
CA THR A 84 20.87 13.52 -3.09
C THR A 84 19.78 12.84 -2.28
N LEU A 85 18.78 12.23 -2.93
CA LEU A 85 17.48 11.86 -2.37
C LEU A 85 16.94 12.97 -1.47
N HIS A 86 16.60 14.11 -2.08
CA HIS A 86 15.89 15.18 -1.41
C HIS A 86 14.48 15.34 -1.97
N VAL A 87 13.50 15.19 -1.09
CA VAL A 87 12.07 15.11 -1.35
C VAL A 87 11.35 16.22 -0.60
N SER A 88 10.54 16.98 -1.32
CA SER A 88 9.75 18.05 -0.75
C SER A 88 8.37 18.08 -1.37
N ILE A 89 7.40 18.71 -0.69
CA ILE A 89 6.09 18.95 -1.26
C ILE A 89 6.23 20.05 -2.31
N ALA A 90 6.05 19.69 -3.57
CA ALA A 90 6.01 20.65 -4.67
C ALA A 90 4.67 21.40 -4.68
N THR A 91 3.57 20.67 -4.47
CA THR A 91 2.22 21.25 -4.48
C THR A 91 1.25 20.36 -3.69
N VAL A 92 0.35 20.99 -2.94
CA VAL A 92 -0.83 20.31 -2.37
C VAL A 92 -1.93 20.32 -3.42
N ILE A 93 -2.33 19.13 -3.90
CA ILE A 93 -3.28 18.97 -5.00
C ILE A 93 -4.69 18.55 -4.55
N GLY A 94 -4.85 18.20 -3.27
CA GLY A 94 -6.17 17.92 -2.70
C GLY A 94 -6.12 17.95 -1.18
N ARG A 95 -6.77 18.95 -0.56
CA ARG A 95 -6.92 18.99 0.90
C ARG A 95 -8.18 18.23 1.31
N ILE A 96 -8.12 17.60 2.47
CA ILE A 96 -9.26 16.97 3.13
C ILE A 96 -9.28 17.46 4.57
N ASP A 97 -10.44 17.93 5.02
CA ASP A 97 -10.67 18.31 6.41
C ASP A 97 -11.13 17.08 7.18
N GLU A 98 -10.15 16.32 7.69
CA GLU A 98 -10.41 15.15 8.50
C GLU A 98 -10.78 15.52 9.96
N PRO A 99 -11.63 14.72 10.62
CA PRO A 99 -11.84 14.84 12.06
C PRO A 99 -10.52 14.79 12.84
N ALA A 100 -10.47 15.47 13.99
CA ALA A 100 -9.32 15.40 14.87
C ALA A 100 -9.03 13.93 15.27
N GLY A 101 -7.76 13.53 15.20
CA GLY A 101 -7.34 12.15 15.47
C GLY A 101 -7.35 11.25 14.23
N ASN A 102 -7.93 11.67 13.11
CA ASN A 102 -7.85 10.90 11.86
C ASN A 102 -6.52 11.13 11.11
N ARG A 103 -6.17 10.15 10.27
CA ARG A 103 -5.08 10.21 9.28
C ARG A 103 -5.45 9.41 8.04
N PHE A 104 -4.74 9.64 6.94
CA PHE A 104 -4.70 8.66 5.84
C PHE A 104 -4.06 7.34 6.28
N ASN A 105 -4.35 6.25 5.57
CA ASN A 105 -3.78 4.92 5.80
C ASN A 105 -3.17 4.29 4.54
N ASP A 106 -3.99 3.70 3.67
CA ASP A 106 -3.53 3.11 2.41
C ASP A 106 -4.18 3.83 1.23
N GLY A 107 -3.57 3.70 0.05
CA GLY A 107 -4.02 4.32 -1.18
C GLY A 107 -3.34 3.76 -2.41
N LYS A 108 -4.04 3.85 -3.54
CA LYS A 108 -3.55 3.37 -4.83
C LYS A 108 -4.17 4.16 -5.97
N ILE A 109 -3.41 4.28 -7.06
CA ILE A 109 -3.93 4.86 -8.31
C ILE A 109 -4.64 3.75 -9.09
N ASP A 110 -5.85 4.04 -9.56
CA ASP A 110 -6.62 3.12 -10.38
C ASP A 110 -6.19 3.14 -11.86
N PRO A 111 -6.61 2.17 -12.68
CA PRO A 111 -6.27 2.13 -14.10
C PRO A 111 -6.78 3.31 -14.93
N ALA A 112 -7.68 4.15 -14.39
CA ALA A 112 -8.15 5.37 -15.04
C ALA A 112 -7.37 6.63 -14.58
N GLY A 113 -6.29 6.45 -13.81
CA GLY A 113 -5.39 7.50 -13.36
C GLY A 113 -5.93 8.33 -12.19
N ARG A 114 -6.88 7.80 -11.41
CA ARG A 114 -7.45 8.47 -10.22
C ARG A 114 -6.79 7.93 -8.95
N PHE A 115 -6.47 8.82 -8.00
CA PHE A 115 -5.83 8.41 -6.74
C PHE A 115 -6.89 8.15 -5.67
N TRP A 116 -7.01 6.90 -5.23
CA TRP A 116 -7.89 6.48 -4.14
C TRP A 116 -7.10 6.34 -2.85
N ALA A 117 -7.62 6.88 -1.74
CA ALA A 117 -6.96 6.77 -0.44
C ALA A 117 -7.96 6.77 0.71
N GLY A 118 -7.73 5.90 1.70
CA GLY A 118 -8.57 5.76 2.89
C GLY A 118 -8.02 6.55 4.07
N THR A 119 -8.92 7.06 4.92
CA THR A 119 -8.60 7.66 6.22
C THR A 119 -9.17 6.82 7.37
N MET A 120 -8.62 6.99 8.57
CA MET A 120 -9.04 6.28 9.78
C MET A 120 -8.71 7.07 11.04
N HIS A 121 -9.37 6.74 12.15
CA HIS A 121 -8.92 7.17 13.47
C HIS A 121 -7.56 6.54 13.79
N ASP A 122 -6.55 7.34 14.12
CA ASP A 122 -5.16 6.88 14.25
C ASP A 122 -4.95 5.88 15.40
N ALA A 123 -5.80 5.96 16.43
CA ALA A 123 -5.83 5.04 17.56
C ALA A 123 -6.85 3.90 17.41
N GLU A 124 -7.56 3.82 16.28
CA GLU A 124 -8.55 2.75 16.01
C GLU A 124 -9.67 2.70 17.07
N GLU A 125 -10.12 3.86 17.55
CA GLU A 125 -11.15 3.95 18.61
C GLU A 125 -12.56 4.13 18.03
N SER A 126 -12.67 4.55 16.77
CA SER A 126 -13.94 4.77 16.10
C SER A 126 -13.84 4.50 14.60
N ALA A 127 -14.95 4.04 14.01
CA ALA A 127 -15.07 3.83 12.56
C ALA A 127 -15.36 5.16 11.83
N SER A 128 -14.50 6.15 12.05
CA SER A 128 -14.56 7.50 11.44
C SER A 128 -13.93 7.56 10.04
N GLY A 129 -13.44 6.44 9.53
CA GLY A 129 -12.68 6.38 8.29
C GLY A 129 -13.51 6.58 7.04
N VAL A 130 -12.89 7.21 6.05
CA VAL A 130 -13.51 7.54 4.76
C VAL A 130 -12.58 7.13 3.64
N LEU A 131 -13.12 6.45 2.62
CA LEU A 131 -12.43 6.28 1.35
C LEU A 131 -12.70 7.52 0.50
N TYR A 132 -11.63 8.09 -0.05
CA TYR A 132 -11.66 9.21 -0.97
C TYR A 132 -11.13 8.82 -2.34
N ARG A 133 -11.55 9.58 -3.35
CA ARG A 133 -11.01 9.54 -4.71
C ARG A 133 -10.62 10.95 -5.13
N LEU A 134 -9.41 11.10 -5.65
CA LEU A 134 -8.92 12.31 -6.29
C LEU A 134 -8.80 12.06 -7.79
N ASP A 135 -9.66 12.72 -8.56
CA ASP A 135 -9.54 12.81 -10.01
C ASP A 135 -8.50 13.89 -10.40
N PRO A 136 -7.72 13.72 -11.47
CA PRO A 136 -6.73 14.71 -11.90
C PRO A 136 -7.35 16.09 -12.15
N GLY A 137 -6.89 17.10 -11.40
CA GLY A 137 -7.37 18.48 -11.51
C GLY A 137 -8.71 18.77 -10.83
N ALA A 138 -9.28 17.82 -10.11
CA ALA A 138 -10.50 17.99 -9.32
C ALA A 138 -10.20 18.05 -7.81
N ALA A 139 -11.20 18.40 -7.01
CA ALA A 139 -11.13 18.22 -5.56
C ALA A 139 -11.34 16.74 -5.18
N PRO A 140 -10.75 16.25 -4.07
CA PRO A 140 -11.06 14.93 -3.56
C PRO A 140 -12.56 14.78 -3.25
N VAL A 141 -13.13 13.62 -3.58
CA VAL A 141 -14.53 13.27 -3.27
C VAL A 141 -14.58 12.12 -2.27
N ALA A 142 -15.41 12.25 -1.24
CA ALA A 142 -15.70 11.15 -0.32
C ALA A 142 -16.61 10.13 -1.01
N VAL A 143 -16.17 8.87 -1.07
CA VAL A 143 -16.90 7.81 -1.79
C VAL A 143 -17.49 6.76 -0.86
N ARG A 144 -16.92 6.55 0.33
CA ARG A 144 -17.45 5.62 1.33
C ARG A 144 -17.06 6.03 2.73
N ASN A 145 -18.01 6.05 3.65
CA ASN A 145 -17.78 6.38 5.08
C ASN A 145 -17.92 5.13 5.97
N GLY A 146 -17.59 5.28 7.25
CA GLY A 146 -17.86 4.28 8.28
C GLY A 146 -16.88 3.10 8.27
N ILE A 147 -15.61 3.36 7.90
CA ILE A 147 -14.56 2.36 7.82
C ILE A 147 -13.71 2.44 9.09
N MET A 148 -13.37 1.30 9.69
CA MET A 148 -12.52 1.27 10.87
C MET A 148 -11.03 1.41 10.50
N VAL A 149 -10.53 0.51 9.63
CA VAL A 149 -9.14 0.53 9.15
C VAL A 149 -9.14 0.24 7.64
N PRO A 150 -9.15 1.28 6.77
CA PRO A 150 -9.15 1.06 5.32
C PRO A 150 -7.78 0.61 4.85
N ASN A 151 -7.75 -0.54 4.17
CA ASN A 151 -6.56 -1.05 3.48
C ASN A 151 -6.89 -1.49 2.06
N GLY A 152 -5.85 -1.65 1.25
CA GLY A 152 -5.98 -1.49 -0.18
C GLY A 152 -6.31 -0.04 -0.54
N PRO A 153 -6.73 0.24 -1.78
CA PRO A 153 -7.32 -0.72 -2.70
C PRO A 153 -6.32 -1.44 -3.60
N ALA A 154 -6.77 -2.53 -4.22
CA ALA A 154 -6.20 -3.08 -5.45
C ALA A 154 -7.24 -3.08 -6.56
N PHE A 155 -6.79 -2.97 -7.80
CA PHE A 155 -7.66 -2.92 -8.98
C PHE A 155 -7.33 -4.09 -9.89
N ALA A 156 -8.27 -5.01 -10.08
CA ALA A 156 -8.11 -6.10 -11.05
C ALA A 156 -8.32 -5.62 -12.49
N SER A 157 -9.08 -4.54 -12.65
CA SER A 157 -9.47 -3.94 -13.92
C SER A 157 -10.01 -2.53 -13.65
N PRO A 158 -10.27 -1.71 -14.70
CA PRO A 158 -10.86 -0.38 -14.51
C PRO A 158 -12.24 -0.39 -13.83
N ASP A 159 -12.96 -1.51 -13.87
CA ASP A 159 -14.31 -1.68 -13.33
C ASP A 159 -14.36 -2.53 -12.05
N THR A 160 -13.25 -3.13 -11.60
CA THR A 160 -13.23 -4.00 -10.41
C THR A 160 -12.16 -3.57 -9.41
N MET A 161 -12.60 -3.12 -8.24
CA MET A 161 -11.77 -2.76 -7.11
C MET A 161 -11.95 -3.76 -5.96
N TYR A 162 -10.86 -4.09 -5.26
CA TYR A 162 -10.89 -4.75 -3.96
C TYR A 162 -10.49 -3.74 -2.89
N ARG A 163 -11.24 -3.73 -1.78
CA ARG A 163 -10.93 -2.92 -0.59
C ARG A 163 -11.12 -3.74 0.67
N THR A 164 -10.37 -3.41 1.70
CA THR A 164 -10.43 -4.07 3.00
C THR A 164 -10.84 -3.10 4.09
N ASP A 165 -11.61 -3.62 5.05
CA ASP A 165 -11.64 -3.08 6.40
C ASP A 165 -10.95 -4.09 7.32
N SER A 166 -9.74 -3.76 7.78
CA SER A 166 -8.84 -4.71 8.45
C SER A 166 -9.41 -5.16 9.77
N ALA A 167 -9.99 -4.24 10.56
CA ALA A 167 -10.60 -4.56 11.85
C ALA A 167 -11.83 -5.48 11.70
N ALA A 168 -12.54 -5.39 10.57
CA ALA A 168 -13.62 -6.31 10.23
C ALA A 168 -13.13 -7.61 9.56
N GLN A 169 -11.82 -7.73 9.27
CA GLN A 169 -11.18 -8.85 8.57
C GLN A 169 -11.89 -9.23 7.27
N ARG A 170 -12.37 -8.21 6.57
CA ARG A 170 -13.29 -8.35 5.45
C ARG A 170 -12.74 -7.68 4.21
N ILE A 171 -12.65 -8.44 3.13
CA ILE A 171 -12.36 -7.93 1.78
C ILE A 171 -13.69 -7.81 1.03
N THR A 172 -13.93 -6.63 0.46
CA THR A 172 -15.10 -6.33 -0.36
C THR A 172 -14.65 -6.14 -1.82
N ARG A 173 -15.33 -6.82 -2.74
CA ARG A 173 -15.22 -6.52 -4.18
C ARG A 173 -16.23 -5.43 -4.52
N VAL A 174 -15.79 -4.41 -5.21
CA VAL A 174 -16.57 -3.24 -5.59
C VAL A 174 -16.55 -3.12 -7.11
N MET A 175 -17.73 -3.02 -7.71
CA MET A 175 -17.87 -2.71 -9.13
C MET A 175 -17.92 -1.20 -9.33
N LEU A 176 -17.13 -0.70 -10.28
CA LEU A 176 -17.04 0.71 -10.62
C LEU A 176 -17.63 0.97 -12.02
N ASP A 177 -18.34 2.08 -12.19
CA ASP A 177 -18.65 2.60 -13.52
C ASP A 177 -17.45 3.34 -14.13
N GLN A 178 -17.58 3.79 -15.38
CA GLN A 178 -16.53 4.55 -16.07
C GLN A 178 -16.16 5.86 -15.36
N ALA A 179 -17.12 6.50 -14.70
CA ALA A 179 -16.90 7.70 -13.89
C ALA A 179 -16.28 7.40 -12.53
N GLY A 180 -16.08 6.11 -12.20
CA GLY A 180 -15.47 5.63 -10.96
C GLY A 180 -16.44 5.61 -9.80
N ASN A 181 -17.75 5.68 -10.04
CA ASN A 181 -18.75 5.54 -8.99
C ASN A 181 -18.89 4.07 -8.63
N MET A 182 -19.08 3.78 -7.34
CA MET A 182 -19.39 2.43 -6.88
C MET A 182 -20.83 2.09 -7.26
N VAL A 183 -21.01 1.05 -8.08
CA VAL A 183 -22.34 0.61 -8.54
C VAL A 183 -22.80 -0.69 -7.91
N ASP A 184 -21.87 -1.50 -7.38
CA ASP A 184 -22.17 -2.70 -6.61
C ASP A 184 -21.05 -3.02 -5.61
N GLU A 185 -21.39 -3.68 -4.50
CA GLU A 185 -20.45 -4.09 -3.46
C GLU A 185 -20.82 -5.48 -2.94
N GLN A 186 -19.86 -6.40 -2.95
CA GLN A 186 -20.06 -7.78 -2.54
C GLN A 186 -18.96 -8.23 -1.60
N LEU A 187 -19.32 -9.05 -0.60
CA LEU A 187 -18.34 -9.76 0.21
C LEU A 187 -17.49 -10.64 -0.71
N PHE A 188 -16.18 -10.43 -0.70
CA PHE A 188 -15.23 -11.23 -1.47
C PHE A 188 -14.60 -12.31 -0.61
N ALA A 189 -14.11 -11.94 0.57
CA ALA A 189 -13.54 -12.85 1.55
C ALA A 189 -13.73 -12.33 2.98
N GLN A 190 -13.89 -13.26 3.92
CA GLN A 190 -13.98 -13.00 5.36
C GLN A 190 -12.98 -13.90 6.07
N PHE A 191 -12.22 -13.33 7.00
CA PHE A 191 -11.22 -14.05 7.80
C PHE A 191 -11.54 -14.00 9.29
N THR A 192 -10.87 -14.86 10.05
CA THR A 192 -10.97 -14.96 11.51
C THR A 192 -9.68 -14.47 12.19
N PRO A 193 -9.71 -14.03 13.46
CA PRO A 193 -8.53 -13.46 14.14
C PRO A 193 -7.27 -14.33 14.10
N ASP A 194 -7.41 -15.66 14.15
CA ASP A 194 -6.30 -16.62 14.06
C ASP A 194 -5.62 -16.66 12.68
N GLN A 195 -6.30 -16.16 11.64
CA GLN A 195 -5.76 -16.04 10.29
C GLN A 195 -5.00 -14.72 10.08
N GLY A 196 -5.03 -13.79 11.03
CA GLY A 196 -4.49 -12.44 10.92
C GLY A 196 -5.44 -11.45 10.24
N TYR A 197 -4.99 -10.21 10.11
CA TYR A 197 -5.77 -9.10 9.58
C TYR A 197 -5.30 -8.75 8.16
N PRO A 198 -6.17 -8.79 7.14
CA PRO A 198 -5.80 -8.40 5.79
C PRO A 198 -5.38 -6.92 5.78
N ASP A 199 -4.23 -6.65 5.18
CA ASP A 199 -3.61 -5.33 5.15
C ASP A 199 -3.53 -4.84 3.69
N GLY A 200 -2.42 -4.23 3.28
CA GLY A 200 -2.14 -3.86 1.89
C GLY A 200 -2.23 -5.02 0.91
N MET A 201 -2.58 -4.70 -0.34
CA MET A 201 -2.88 -5.68 -1.38
C MET A 201 -2.49 -5.24 -2.79
N THR A 202 -2.27 -6.20 -3.69
CA THR A 202 -2.02 -5.97 -5.12
C THR A 202 -2.58 -7.12 -5.97
N VAL A 203 -2.66 -6.95 -7.29
CA VAL A 203 -3.08 -8.03 -8.20
C VAL A 203 -1.90 -8.54 -9.04
N ASP A 204 -1.98 -9.80 -9.44
CA ASP A 204 -1.07 -10.37 -10.43
C ASP A 204 -1.68 -10.39 -11.85
N ALA A 205 -0.86 -10.75 -12.83
CA ALA A 205 -1.23 -10.80 -14.24
C ALA A 205 -2.27 -11.90 -14.57
N ASP A 206 -2.49 -12.85 -13.65
CA ASP A 206 -3.54 -13.87 -13.78
C ASP A 206 -4.87 -13.41 -13.11
N GLY A 207 -4.95 -12.15 -12.66
CA GLY A 207 -6.12 -11.59 -12.01
C GLY A 207 -6.35 -12.05 -10.57
N HIS A 208 -5.34 -12.66 -9.92
CA HIS A 208 -5.44 -13.05 -8.52
C HIS A 208 -5.03 -11.91 -7.59
N LEU A 209 -5.65 -11.86 -6.41
CA LEU A 209 -5.39 -10.86 -5.39
C LEU A 209 -4.34 -11.38 -4.40
N TRP A 210 -3.28 -10.61 -4.18
CA TRP A 210 -2.26 -10.86 -3.16
C TRP A 210 -2.44 -9.89 -1.99
N ILE A 211 -2.52 -10.42 -0.77
CA ILE A 211 -2.78 -9.62 0.45
C ILE A 211 -1.75 -10.00 1.53
N ALA A 212 -1.14 -9.00 2.15
CA ALA A 212 -0.35 -9.21 3.37
C ALA A 212 -1.28 -9.36 4.59
N PHE A 213 -0.94 -10.27 5.50
CA PHE A 213 -1.72 -10.49 6.72
C PHE A 213 -0.95 -10.06 7.96
N TRP A 214 -1.36 -8.93 8.51
CA TRP A 214 -0.89 -8.42 9.79
C TRP A 214 -1.19 -9.42 10.92
N ASP A 215 -0.19 -9.71 11.76
CA ASP A 215 -0.19 -10.77 12.77
C ASP A 215 -0.45 -12.20 12.20
N GLY A 216 -0.55 -12.35 10.88
CA GLY A 216 -0.75 -13.62 10.18
C GLY A 216 0.53 -14.26 9.62
N TRP A 217 1.67 -13.56 9.66
CA TRP A 217 2.99 -14.04 9.22
C TRP A 217 3.04 -14.49 7.75
N CYS A 218 2.23 -13.90 6.87
CA CYS A 218 2.16 -14.36 5.49
C CYS A 218 1.64 -13.31 4.50
N VAL A 219 1.86 -13.60 3.22
CA VAL A 219 1.06 -13.07 2.11
C VAL A 219 0.24 -14.22 1.54
N ARG A 220 -1.05 -14.00 1.25
CA ARG A 220 -1.92 -14.99 0.59
C ARG A 220 -2.32 -14.53 -0.80
N ARG A 221 -2.41 -15.48 -1.72
CA ARG A 221 -2.96 -15.32 -3.07
C ARG A 221 -4.38 -15.88 -3.10
N LEU A 222 -5.35 -15.05 -3.47
CA LEU A 222 -6.75 -15.42 -3.62
C LEU A 222 -7.14 -15.43 -5.09
N SER A 223 -7.89 -16.44 -5.51
CA SER A 223 -8.51 -16.49 -6.84
C SER A 223 -9.58 -15.41 -7.02
N PRO A 224 -9.99 -15.10 -8.26
CA PRO A 224 -11.14 -14.21 -8.51
C PRO A 224 -12.46 -14.63 -7.85
N ALA A 225 -12.53 -15.87 -7.33
CA ALA A 225 -13.67 -16.38 -6.56
C ALA A 225 -13.50 -16.22 -5.03
N GLY A 226 -12.44 -15.57 -4.56
CA GLY A 226 -12.17 -15.36 -3.13
C GLY A 226 -11.54 -16.55 -2.42
N THR A 227 -11.11 -17.59 -3.15
CA THR A 227 -10.51 -18.79 -2.55
C THR A 227 -8.99 -18.62 -2.41
N ILE A 228 -8.42 -18.95 -1.24
CA ILE A 228 -6.96 -18.98 -1.07
C ILE A 228 -6.38 -20.10 -1.94
N VAL A 229 -5.51 -19.73 -2.89
CA VAL A 229 -4.84 -20.69 -3.80
C VAL A 229 -3.33 -20.80 -3.53
N ALA A 230 -2.74 -19.84 -2.80
CA ALA A 230 -1.38 -19.95 -2.30
C ALA A 230 -1.19 -19.13 -1.02
N GLU A 231 -0.23 -19.53 -0.19
CA GLU A 231 0.24 -18.79 0.97
C GLU A 231 1.77 -18.84 1.02
N ILE A 232 2.40 -17.68 1.23
CA ILE A 232 3.83 -17.56 1.44
C ILE A 232 4.05 -17.07 2.87
N ARG A 233 4.62 -17.94 3.71
CA ARG A 233 5.01 -17.58 5.08
C ARG A 233 6.19 -16.63 5.06
N LEU A 234 6.13 -15.62 5.91
CA LEU A 234 7.17 -14.60 6.05
C LEU A 234 7.83 -14.69 7.42
N PRO A 235 9.11 -14.32 7.54
CA PRO A 235 9.85 -14.31 8.81
C PRO A 235 9.54 -13.08 9.68
N VAL A 236 8.39 -12.43 9.45
CA VAL A 236 7.92 -11.24 10.17
C VAL A 236 6.44 -11.42 10.51
N GLN A 237 6.06 -11.04 11.72
CA GLN A 237 4.70 -11.12 12.23
C GLN A 237 3.76 -10.13 11.53
N ARG A 238 4.29 -8.94 11.19
CA ARG A 238 3.52 -7.79 10.69
C ARG A 238 3.98 -7.39 9.29
N PRO A 239 3.76 -8.24 8.27
CA PRO A 239 3.84 -7.78 6.88
C PRO A 239 2.66 -6.84 6.61
N THR A 240 2.90 -5.79 5.84
CA THR A 240 1.93 -4.69 5.67
C THR A 240 1.42 -4.58 4.25
N CYS A 241 2.28 -4.51 3.24
CA CYS A 241 1.80 -4.33 1.87
C CYS A 241 2.73 -5.00 0.84
N PRO A 242 2.19 -5.82 -0.10
CA PRO A 242 2.94 -6.40 -1.20
C PRO A 242 2.88 -5.53 -2.47
N VAL A 243 3.99 -5.46 -3.21
CA VAL A 243 4.06 -4.90 -4.56
C VAL A 243 4.88 -5.81 -5.47
N PHE A 244 4.50 -5.90 -6.75
CA PHE A 244 5.34 -6.54 -7.75
C PHE A 244 6.33 -5.53 -8.33
N GLY A 245 7.57 -5.96 -8.54
CA GLY A 245 8.63 -5.15 -9.10
C GLY A 245 9.69 -5.99 -9.82
N GLY A 246 10.79 -5.33 -10.15
CA GLY A 246 11.82 -5.89 -11.03
C GLY A 246 11.46 -5.73 -12.52
N PRO A 247 12.45 -5.80 -13.43
CA PRO A 247 12.24 -5.52 -14.85
C PRO A 247 11.18 -6.41 -15.52
N ALA A 248 10.98 -7.64 -15.02
CA ALA A 248 9.98 -8.57 -15.54
C ALA A 248 8.70 -8.65 -14.69
N LEU A 249 8.58 -7.82 -13.64
CA LEU A 249 7.49 -7.84 -12.65
C LEU A 249 7.31 -9.20 -11.97
N ASP A 250 8.37 -10.00 -11.87
CA ASP A 250 8.38 -11.36 -11.33
C ASP A 250 8.96 -11.44 -9.92
N ARG A 251 9.26 -10.30 -9.29
CA ARG A 251 9.65 -10.22 -7.88
C ARG A 251 8.57 -9.55 -7.08
N MET A 252 8.27 -10.10 -5.91
CA MET A 252 7.41 -9.46 -4.93
C MET A 252 8.26 -8.83 -3.85
N PHE A 253 7.98 -7.57 -3.56
CA PHE A 253 8.50 -6.85 -2.42
C PHE A 253 7.38 -6.68 -1.39
N VAL A 254 7.69 -6.85 -0.11
CA VAL A 254 6.70 -6.76 0.97
C VAL A 254 7.25 -5.88 2.08
N THR A 255 6.56 -4.78 2.39
CA THR A 255 6.88 -3.95 3.56
C THR A 255 6.45 -4.65 4.84
N SER A 256 7.06 -4.26 5.97
CA SER A 256 6.69 -4.77 7.28
C SER A 256 6.84 -3.72 8.36
N ALA A 257 6.36 -4.03 9.57
CA ALA A 257 6.30 -3.09 10.68
C ALA A 257 6.88 -3.65 11.99
N THR A 258 7.42 -2.75 12.81
CA THR A 258 7.88 -3.05 14.17
C THR A 258 6.94 -2.51 15.25
N VAL A 259 6.04 -1.57 14.91
CA VAL A 259 5.09 -0.99 15.87
C VAL A 259 4.39 -2.09 16.63
N GLY A 260 4.23 -1.93 17.95
CA GLY A 260 3.58 -2.87 18.86
C GLY A 260 4.32 -4.18 19.15
N LEU A 261 5.47 -4.47 18.51
CA LEU A 261 6.32 -5.60 18.89
C LEU A 261 7.14 -5.24 20.14
N ASN A 262 7.23 -6.18 21.08
CA ASN A 262 8.08 -6.03 22.26
C ASN A 262 9.53 -6.44 21.95
N ALA A 263 10.46 -6.19 22.88
CA ALA A 263 11.89 -6.48 22.69
C ALA A 263 12.20 -7.96 22.38
N ALA A 264 11.45 -8.89 22.99
CA ALA A 264 11.62 -10.32 22.73
C ALA A 264 11.16 -10.69 21.32
N ALA A 265 10.03 -10.14 20.87
CA ALA A 265 9.51 -10.33 19.51
C ALA A 265 10.46 -9.75 18.45
N LEU A 266 11.00 -8.55 18.67
CA LEU A 266 11.99 -7.93 17.78
C LEU A 266 13.28 -8.76 17.70
N THR A 267 13.73 -9.33 18.81
CA THR A 267 14.91 -10.21 18.82
C THR A 267 14.65 -11.51 18.05
N ALA A 268 13.44 -12.07 18.14
CA ALA A 268 13.04 -13.28 17.42
C ALA A 268 12.76 -13.04 15.92
N GLN A 269 12.54 -11.79 15.52
CA GLN A 269 12.15 -11.39 14.17
C GLN A 269 13.13 -10.34 13.61
N PRO A 270 14.39 -10.73 13.31
CA PRO A 270 15.43 -9.77 12.91
C PRO A 270 15.12 -9.00 11.62
N MET A 271 14.13 -9.46 10.82
CA MET A 271 13.71 -8.81 9.58
C MET A 271 12.47 -7.90 9.76
N ALA A 272 11.92 -7.79 10.97
CA ALA A 272 10.73 -6.98 11.23
C ALA A 272 11.00 -5.49 10.97
N GLY A 273 10.09 -4.83 10.25
CA GLY A 273 10.26 -3.46 9.77
C GLY A 273 11.13 -3.34 8.52
N GLY A 274 11.63 -4.44 7.96
CA GLY A 274 12.40 -4.44 6.72
C GLY A 274 11.53 -4.47 5.46
N LEU A 275 12.16 -4.16 4.32
CA LEU A 275 11.63 -4.48 2.99
C LEU A 275 12.07 -5.90 2.62
N LEU A 276 11.10 -6.79 2.47
CA LEU A 276 11.34 -8.19 2.10
C LEU A 276 11.24 -8.34 0.59
N SER A 277 12.02 -9.25 0.00
CA SER A 277 11.93 -9.64 -1.40
C SER A 277 11.83 -11.16 -1.53
N LEU A 278 10.99 -11.61 -2.45
CA LEU A 278 10.76 -13.03 -2.73
C LEU A 278 10.33 -13.27 -4.18
N ASP A 279 10.38 -14.53 -4.60
CA ASP A 279 9.83 -14.99 -5.88
C ASP A 279 8.43 -15.60 -5.64
N PRO A 280 7.35 -14.94 -6.10
CA PRO A 280 5.98 -15.42 -5.93
C PRO A 280 5.58 -16.49 -6.96
N GLY A 281 6.43 -16.81 -7.95
CA GLY A 281 6.17 -17.78 -9.01
C GLY A 281 5.25 -17.30 -10.14
N VAL A 282 4.85 -16.02 -10.10
CA VAL A 282 3.95 -15.36 -11.06
C VAL A 282 4.42 -13.92 -11.29
N ARG A 283 3.85 -13.27 -12.32
CA ARG A 283 4.15 -11.86 -12.62
C ARG A 283 3.04 -10.94 -12.16
N GLY A 284 3.42 -9.75 -11.73
CA GLY A 284 2.52 -8.66 -11.42
C GLY A 284 2.05 -7.89 -12.66
N VAL A 285 1.34 -6.80 -12.37
CA VAL A 285 0.99 -5.76 -13.34
C VAL A 285 1.75 -4.47 -13.01
N ALA A 286 2.02 -3.66 -14.03
CA ALA A 286 2.62 -2.35 -13.82
C ALA A 286 1.65 -1.46 -13.02
N PRO A 287 2.14 -0.61 -12.11
CA PRO A 287 1.28 0.32 -11.40
C PRO A 287 0.70 1.36 -12.36
N ALA A 288 -0.55 1.75 -12.10
CA ALA A 288 -1.16 2.86 -12.82
C ALA A 288 -0.52 4.20 -12.43
N ILE A 289 -0.64 5.19 -13.32
CA ILE A 289 0.00 6.50 -13.19
C ILE A 289 -1.10 7.55 -12.98
N PHE A 290 -0.92 8.44 -12.02
CA PHE A 290 -1.89 9.48 -11.71
C PHE A 290 -1.98 10.46 -12.88
N GLY A 291 -3.18 10.65 -13.41
CA GLY A 291 -3.39 11.41 -14.65
C GLY A 291 -2.92 10.70 -15.93
N GLY A 292 -2.45 9.45 -15.84
CA GLY A 292 -2.19 8.60 -16.99
C GLY A 292 -3.49 8.01 -17.54
N ARG A 293 -3.63 7.98 -18.87
CA ARG A 293 -4.70 7.29 -19.59
C ARG A 293 -4.11 6.22 -20.48
#